data_AF-A0A8B3E4S0-F1
#
_entry.id   AF-A0A8B3E4S0-F1
#
_cell.length_a   1.000
_cell.length_b   1.000
_cell.length_c   1.000
_cell.angle_alpha   90.00
_cell.angle_beta   90.00
_cell.angle_gamma   90.00
#
_symmetry.space_group_name_H-M   'P 1'
#
loop_
_entity.id
_entity.type
_entity.pdbx_description
1 polymer ?
#
loop_
_entity_poly.entity_id
_entity_poly.type
_entity_poly.pdbx_seq_one_letter_code
_entity_poly.pdbx_strand_id
1 'polypeptide(L)'
;MKDVLTNPAYQELPTPSNISAYPTIIDIVEAIAETEEEKISSFSPLRRTILNRSIRPGTYFVMIKETESNESVLVPMGKWHGTYFRGQSVYYDSCRPSLYREDTEEKRLLSNLQFQEFKLLLESHPVINDLMFNTLRHREIKAPIKLSINYEGLAQHYGISTNLLDFTNDKWTSAFFATTSYDAVNDIYSPIDESQQLYGVFYIYTDDSELNSYKMEPIGLNFFNRPGAQNGFALKMSHNADLNSMRNVKKIFFRHDKNASQTIFSMNQQGKKLFLDDSLIGKTKSIISNRVFSLTALIRCKSIYYSVLSDGEFQQLLKKYQIESSTSPVVLFFNDPIIMDELKYWQREGRRKYIESLYVLPVYRHEGMTWIPVDSTCSFENPS
;
A
#
# COMPACT_ATOMS: atom_id res chain seq x y z
N MET A 1 3.99 -29.15 4.65
CA MET A 1 3.06 -28.36 5.50
C MET A 1 1.87 -27.78 4.72
N LYS A 2 1.73 -28.09 3.44
CA LYS A 2 0.65 -27.67 2.52
C LYS A 2 -0.80 -27.77 3.05
N ASP A 3 -1.08 -28.76 3.89
CA ASP A 3 -2.40 -28.94 4.51
C ASP A 3 -2.84 -27.69 5.31
N VAL A 4 -1.89 -26.91 5.84
CA VAL A 4 -2.19 -25.65 6.56
C VAL A 4 -2.98 -24.67 5.70
N LEU A 5 -2.63 -24.53 4.42
CA LEU A 5 -3.29 -23.57 3.54
C LEU A 5 -4.62 -24.07 3.01
N THR A 6 -4.97 -25.35 3.15
CA THR A 6 -6.20 -25.93 2.58
C THR A 6 -7.15 -26.49 3.62
N ASN A 7 -6.69 -26.69 4.86
CA ASN A 7 -7.50 -27.26 5.94
C ASN A 7 -8.72 -26.35 6.25
N PRO A 8 -9.96 -26.85 6.09
CA PRO A 8 -11.15 -26.07 6.37
C PRO A 8 -11.28 -25.68 7.84
N ALA A 9 -10.73 -26.47 8.77
CA ALA A 9 -10.80 -26.16 10.21
C ALA A 9 -10.14 -24.82 10.55
N TYR A 10 -9.09 -24.42 9.82
CA TYR A 10 -8.40 -23.15 10.07
C TYR A 10 -9.12 -21.94 9.49
N GLN A 11 -10.27 -22.12 8.82
CA GLN A 11 -11.13 -21.03 8.37
C GLN A 11 -12.27 -20.73 9.34
N GLU A 12 -12.43 -21.58 10.35
CA GLU A 12 -13.40 -21.42 11.44
C GLU A 12 -12.76 -20.71 12.63
N LEU A 13 -13.56 -19.89 13.32
CA LEU A 13 -13.11 -19.15 14.50
C LEU A 13 -12.61 -20.12 15.60
N PRO A 14 -11.38 -19.95 16.10
CA PRO A 14 -10.86 -20.80 17.15
C PRO A 14 -11.52 -20.49 18.51
N THR A 15 -11.52 -21.49 19.37
CA THR A 15 -11.96 -21.44 20.76
C THR A 15 -10.77 -21.74 21.68
N PRO A 16 -10.82 -21.33 22.96
CA PRO A 16 -9.78 -21.71 23.92
C PRO A 16 -9.51 -23.23 23.99
N SER A 17 -10.53 -24.06 23.73
CA SER A 17 -10.41 -25.53 23.77
C SER A 17 -9.69 -26.14 22.56
N ASN A 18 -9.66 -25.48 21.40
CA ASN A 18 -9.09 -26.05 20.18
C ASN A 18 -7.90 -25.27 19.61
N ILE A 19 -7.58 -24.08 20.17
CA ILE A 19 -6.53 -23.18 19.66
C ILE A 19 -5.16 -23.86 19.52
N SER A 20 -4.83 -24.82 20.38
CA SER A 20 -3.54 -25.52 20.34
C SER A 20 -3.35 -26.35 19.07
N ALA A 21 -4.43 -26.71 18.38
CA ALA A 21 -4.40 -27.42 17.11
C ALA A 21 -4.27 -26.49 15.89
N TYR A 22 -4.41 -25.17 16.08
CA TYR A 22 -4.25 -24.20 15.00
C TYR A 22 -2.77 -23.98 14.69
N PRO A 23 -2.44 -23.66 13.42
CA PRO A 23 -1.07 -23.36 13.02
C PRO A 23 -0.59 -22.10 13.74
N THR A 24 0.73 -21.95 13.85
CA THR A 24 1.37 -20.66 14.12
C THR A 24 1.46 -19.84 12.84
N ILE A 25 1.83 -18.57 12.98
CA ILE A 25 2.17 -17.73 11.83
C ILE A 25 3.33 -18.30 10.99
N ILE A 26 4.30 -19.00 11.62
CA ILE A 26 5.45 -19.60 10.92
C ILE A 26 4.98 -20.73 10.01
N ASP A 27 4.11 -21.60 10.53
CA ASP A 27 3.53 -22.70 9.75
C ASP A 27 2.82 -22.17 8.48
N ILE A 28 2.11 -21.04 8.59
CA ILE A 28 1.43 -20.41 7.46
C ILE A 28 2.43 -19.89 6.42
N VAL A 29 3.42 -19.08 6.84
CA VAL A 29 4.37 -18.49 5.87
C VAL A 29 5.30 -19.52 5.25
N GLU A 30 5.63 -20.60 5.97
CA GLU A 30 6.36 -21.75 5.43
C GLU A 30 5.52 -22.53 4.42
N ALA A 31 4.25 -22.80 4.72
CA ALA A 31 3.36 -23.46 3.76
C ALA A 31 3.14 -22.62 2.48
N ILE A 32 3.12 -21.29 2.59
CA ILE A 32 3.14 -20.39 1.41
C ILE A 32 4.46 -20.53 0.66
N ALA A 33 5.60 -20.52 1.36
CA ALA A 33 6.92 -20.67 0.75
C ALA A 33 7.07 -21.99 -0.01
N GLU A 34 6.61 -23.10 0.58
CA GLU A 34 6.57 -24.43 -0.07
C GLU A 34 5.75 -24.38 -1.36
N THR A 35 4.55 -23.80 -1.31
CA THR A 35 3.66 -23.70 -2.46
C THR A 35 4.26 -22.84 -3.58
N GLU A 36 4.91 -21.73 -3.23
CA GLU A 36 5.64 -20.90 -4.19
C GLU A 36 6.79 -21.68 -4.85
N GLU A 37 7.59 -22.40 -4.07
CA GLU A 37 8.75 -23.14 -4.56
C GLU A 37 8.35 -24.30 -5.47
N GLU A 38 7.29 -25.04 -5.12
CA GLU A 38 6.74 -26.09 -5.99
C GLU A 38 6.27 -25.54 -7.33
N LYS A 39 5.52 -24.42 -7.33
CA LYS A 39 5.09 -23.76 -8.57
C LYS A 39 6.30 -23.38 -9.43
N ILE A 40 7.32 -22.80 -8.83
CA ILE A 40 8.57 -22.41 -9.52
C ILE A 40 9.32 -23.65 -10.03
N SER A 41 9.33 -24.75 -9.28
CA SER A 41 10.00 -26.00 -9.66
C SER A 41 9.41 -26.62 -10.93
N SER A 42 8.12 -26.40 -11.19
CA SER A 42 7.41 -26.87 -12.40
C SER A 42 7.86 -26.16 -13.69
N PHE A 43 8.54 -25.02 -13.58
CA PHE A 43 9.04 -24.29 -14.74
C PHE A 43 10.31 -24.92 -15.32
N SER A 44 10.52 -24.69 -16.62
CA SER A 44 11.76 -25.09 -17.30
C SER A 44 12.99 -24.48 -16.62
N PRO A 45 14.18 -25.13 -16.68
CA PRO A 45 15.39 -24.62 -16.03
C PRO A 45 15.75 -23.18 -16.41
N LEU A 46 15.52 -22.80 -17.67
CA LEU A 46 15.72 -21.43 -18.16
C LEU A 46 14.75 -20.45 -17.50
N ARG A 47 13.44 -20.76 -17.51
CA ARG A 47 12.40 -19.92 -16.91
C ARG A 47 12.60 -19.78 -15.40
N ARG A 48 12.96 -20.85 -14.72
CA ARG A 48 13.31 -20.85 -13.29
C ARG A 48 14.53 -19.96 -13.00
N THR A 49 15.57 -20.04 -13.82
CA THR A 49 16.77 -19.19 -13.67
C THR A 49 16.44 -17.71 -13.84
N ILE A 50 15.62 -17.35 -14.83
CA ILE A 50 15.16 -15.98 -15.06
C ILE A 50 14.32 -15.50 -13.86
N LEU A 51 13.34 -16.29 -13.44
CA LEU A 51 12.45 -15.93 -12.34
C LEU A 51 13.21 -15.79 -11.00
N ASN A 52 14.10 -16.71 -10.68
CA ASN A 52 14.92 -16.65 -9.44
C ASN A 52 15.89 -15.47 -9.42
N ARG A 53 16.35 -14.98 -10.59
CA ARG A 53 17.13 -13.73 -10.67
C ARG A 53 16.28 -12.49 -10.42
N SER A 54 14.98 -12.59 -10.66
CA SER A 54 14.03 -11.48 -10.68
C SER A 54 13.18 -11.36 -9.42
N ILE A 55 13.15 -12.40 -8.59
CA ILE A 55 12.46 -12.37 -7.31
C ILE A 55 13.50 -12.10 -6.22
N ARG A 56 13.96 -10.85 -6.16
CA ARG A 56 14.73 -10.34 -5.01
C ARG A 56 13.95 -9.20 -4.38
N PRO A 57 13.97 -9.06 -3.03
CA PRO A 57 13.44 -7.87 -2.39
C PRO A 57 13.98 -6.60 -3.09
N GLY A 58 13.08 -5.70 -3.48
CA GLY A 58 13.44 -4.49 -4.23
C GLY A 58 13.46 -4.63 -5.77
N THR A 59 12.91 -5.72 -6.33
CA THR A 59 12.65 -5.82 -7.78
C THR A 59 11.26 -5.31 -8.12
N TYR A 60 11.13 -4.54 -9.20
CA TYR A 60 9.88 -3.91 -9.61
C TYR A 60 9.59 -4.14 -11.10
N PHE A 61 8.33 -4.32 -11.46
CA PHE A 61 7.91 -4.13 -12.85
C PHE A 61 7.62 -2.66 -13.10
N VAL A 62 8.01 -2.17 -14.28
CA VAL A 62 7.46 -0.92 -14.83
C VAL A 62 6.20 -1.28 -15.60
N MET A 63 5.04 -0.91 -15.06
CA MET A 63 3.75 -1.02 -15.71
C MET A 63 3.37 0.34 -16.30
N ILE A 64 3.08 0.41 -17.59
CA ILE A 64 2.49 1.62 -18.20
C ILE A 64 0.98 1.55 -18.05
N LYS A 65 0.39 2.54 -17.37
CA LYS A 65 -1.06 2.74 -17.28
C LYS A 65 -1.60 3.10 -18.65
N GLU A 66 -2.70 2.47 -19.05
CA GLU A 66 -3.48 2.85 -20.23
C GLU A 66 -4.22 4.18 -20.00
N THR A 67 -3.46 5.26 -20.00
CA THR A 67 -3.93 6.63 -19.82
C THR A 67 -3.34 7.48 -20.93
N GLU A 68 -3.99 8.58 -21.30
CA GLU A 68 -3.48 9.52 -22.32
C GLU A 68 -2.05 10.01 -21.99
N SER A 69 -1.69 10.04 -20.70
CA SER A 69 -0.39 10.50 -20.21
C SER A 69 0.71 9.42 -20.20
N ASN A 70 0.40 8.15 -20.53
CA ASN A 70 1.30 6.99 -20.48
C ASN A 70 2.14 6.91 -19.19
N GLU A 71 1.52 7.24 -18.06
CA GLU A 71 2.18 7.16 -16.76
C GLU A 71 2.54 5.72 -16.38
N SER A 72 3.58 5.57 -15.59
CA SER A 72 4.20 4.32 -15.19
C SER A 72 4.08 4.10 -13.69
N VAL A 73 3.77 2.88 -13.27
CA VAL A 73 3.82 2.45 -11.87
C VAL A 73 4.92 1.42 -11.69
N LEU A 74 5.69 1.57 -10.62
CA LEU A 74 6.67 0.58 -10.18
C LEU A 74 6.00 -0.44 -9.27
N VAL A 75 5.67 -1.60 -9.83
CA VAL A 75 4.95 -2.68 -9.14
C VAL A 75 5.95 -3.56 -8.38
N PRO A 76 5.90 -3.63 -7.05
CA PRO A 76 6.81 -4.50 -6.30
C PRO A 76 6.58 -5.96 -6.70
N MET A 77 7.67 -6.71 -6.91
CA MET A 77 7.60 -8.12 -7.30
C MET A 77 7.57 -9.04 -6.08
N GLY A 78 6.60 -9.96 -6.07
CA GLY A 78 6.54 -11.10 -5.17
C GLY A 78 7.02 -12.38 -5.84
N LYS A 79 7.13 -13.47 -5.08
CA LYS A 79 7.48 -14.81 -5.61
C LYS A 79 6.45 -15.32 -6.63
N TRP A 80 5.19 -14.90 -6.49
CA TRP A 80 4.09 -15.29 -7.34
C TRP A 80 3.18 -14.08 -7.62
N HIS A 81 2.70 -13.95 -8.85
CA HIS A 81 1.80 -12.85 -9.25
C HIS A 81 0.34 -13.18 -8.95
N GLY A 82 -0.46 -12.15 -8.69
CA GLY A 82 -1.90 -12.30 -8.43
C GLY A 82 -2.23 -12.93 -7.08
N THR A 83 -1.29 -12.96 -6.13
CA THR A 83 -1.57 -13.37 -4.75
C THR A 83 -1.08 -12.30 -3.79
N TYR A 84 -1.96 -11.89 -2.90
CA TYR A 84 -1.73 -10.81 -1.95
C TYR A 84 -2.14 -11.24 -0.54
N PHE A 85 -1.44 -10.72 0.44
CA PHE A 85 -1.53 -11.12 1.83
C PHE A 85 -1.88 -9.92 2.71
N ARG A 86 -2.68 -10.19 3.75
CA ARG A 86 -2.95 -9.23 4.82
C ARG A 86 -2.96 -9.97 6.15
N GLY A 87 -2.19 -9.48 7.12
CA GLY A 87 -2.13 -10.05 8.46
C GLY A 87 -2.81 -9.14 9.46
N GLN A 88 -3.54 -9.71 10.40
CA GLN A 88 -4.07 -8.98 11.55
C GLN A 88 -3.87 -9.80 12.81
N SER A 89 -3.38 -9.15 13.86
CA SER A 89 -3.22 -9.77 15.17
C SER A 89 -4.52 -10.08 15.89
N VAL A 90 -5.62 -9.49 15.43
CA VAL A 90 -6.99 -9.72 15.92
C VAL A 90 -7.93 -9.88 14.73
N TYR A 91 -8.94 -10.71 14.90
CA TYR A 91 -10.04 -10.81 13.95
C TYR A 91 -11.13 -9.77 14.26
N TYR A 92 -11.59 -9.08 13.24
CA TYR A 92 -12.75 -8.20 13.32
C TYR A 92 -13.86 -8.82 12.49
N ASP A 93 -15.05 -8.96 13.08
CA ASP A 93 -16.23 -9.51 12.40
C ASP A 93 -16.54 -8.75 11.10
N SER A 94 -16.35 -7.43 11.13
CA SER A 94 -16.42 -6.56 9.96
C SER A 94 -15.04 -6.01 9.59
N CYS A 95 -14.51 -6.41 8.45
CA CYS A 95 -13.19 -5.98 7.98
C CYS A 95 -13.33 -4.97 6.82
N ARG A 96 -13.20 -3.68 7.15
CA ARG A 96 -13.43 -2.56 6.22
C ARG A 96 -12.26 -1.57 6.22
N PRO A 97 -12.11 -0.75 5.16
CA PRO A 97 -11.19 0.40 5.14
C PRO A 97 -11.35 1.35 6.32
N SER A 98 -10.28 2.06 6.68
CA SER A 98 -10.26 2.98 7.83
C SER A 98 -11.32 4.08 7.75
N LEU A 99 -11.64 4.57 6.54
CA LEU A 99 -12.71 5.56 6.33
C LEU A 99 -14.09 5.07 6.76
N TYR A 100 -14.37 3.77 6.54
CA TYR A 100 -15.70 3.18 6.79
C TYR A 100 -15.81 2.45 8.14
N ARG A 101 -14.71 2.43 8.93
CA ARG A 101 -14.78 2.06 10.35
C ARG A 101 -15.38 3.24 11.10
N GLU A 102 -16.39 3.04 11.94
CA GLU A 102 -17.03 4.15 12.69
C GLU A 102 -17.48 5.28 11.74
N ASP A 103 -18.18 4.89 10.67
CA ASP A 103 -18.54 5.76 9.56
C ASP A 103 -19.51 6.87 9.97
N THR A 104 -18.99 8.10 10.10
CA THR A 104 -19.78 9.30 10.39
C THR A 104 -19.59 10.34 9.29
N GLU A 105 -20.57 11.22 9.12
CA GLU A 105 -20.48 12.34 8.18
C GLU A 105 -19.27 13.25 8.47
N GLU A 106 -18.98 13.50 9.76
CA GLU A 106 -17.80 14.26 10.20
C GLU A 106 -16.52 13.57 9.75
N LYS A 107 -16.37 12.27 10.04
CA LYS A 107 -15.17 11.51 9.69
C LYS A 107 -14.93 11.51 8.18
N ARG A 108 -15.98 11.31 7.38
CA ARG A 108 -15.88 11.36 5.91
C ARG A 108 -15.42 12.74 5.44
N LEU A 109 -16.03 13.80 5.96
CA LEU A 109 -15.66 15.17 5.60
C LEU A 109 -14.21 15.50 5.97
N LEU A 110 -13.81 15.21 7.20
CA LEU A 110 -12.44 15.44 7.68
C LEU A 110 -11.42 14.64 6.87
N SER A 111 -11.67 13.35 6.64
CA SER A 111 -10.74 12.49 5.89
C SER A 111 -10.57 12.98 4.45
N ASN A 112 -11.67 13.39 3.80
CA ASN A 112 -11.63 13.94 2.45
C ASN A 112 -10.87 15.27 2.39
N LEU A 113 -11.05 16.15 3.38
CA LEU A 113 -10.30 17.42 3.48
C LEU A 113 -8.82 17.21 3.77
N GLN A 114 -8.49 16.35 4.73
CA GLN A 114 -7.13 15.94 5.06
C GLN A 114 -6.41 15.37 3.83
N PHE A 115 -7.09 14.52 3.06
CA PHE A 115 -6.55 13.99 1.81
C PHE A 115 -6.26 15.09 0.78
N GLN A 116 -7.17 16.05 0.58
CA GLN A 116 -6.92 17.15 -0.37
C GLN A 116 -5.77 18.06 0.07
N GLU A 117 -5.67 18.34 1.37
CA GLU A 117 -4.57 19.13 1.95
C GLU A 117 -3.23 18.40 1.81
N PHE A 118 -3.20 17.09 2.10
CA PHE A 118 -2.04 16.23 1.91
C PHE A 118 -1.61 16.14 0.44
N LYS A 119 -2.58 16.04 -0.48
CA LYS A 119 -2.31 16.05 -1.91
C LYS A 119 -1.67 17.37 -2.36
N LEU A 120 -2.18 18.51 -1.90
CA LEU A 120 -1.59 19.83 -2.17
C LEU A 120 -0.15 19.93 -1.62
N LEU A 121 0.09 19.40 -0.42
CA LEU A 121 1.42 19.33 0.17
C LEU A 121 2.37 18.54 -0.75
N LEU A 122 1.99 17.32 -1.17
CA LEU A 122 2.81 16.49 -2.06
C LEU A 122 3.03 17.13 -3.44
N GLU A 123 2.00 17.74 -4.03
CA GLU A 123 2.09 18.49 -5.30
C GLU A 123 3.03 19.71 -5.18
N SER A 124 3.31 20.21 -3.97
CA SER A 124 4.29 21.29 -3.75
C SER A 124 5.71 20.79 -3.52
N HIS A 125 5.92 19.48 -3.31
CA HIS A 125 7.23 18.93 -3.01
C HIS A 125 8.15 18.95 -4.24
N PRO A 126 9.36 19.55 -4.18
CA PRO A 126 10.17 19.78 -5.37
C PRO A 126 10.64 18.49 -6.04
N VAL A 127 10.92 17.43 -5.28
CA VAL A 127 11.27 16.12 -5.86
C VAL A 127 10.06 15.41 -6.46
N ILE A 128 8.87 15.55 -5.86
CA ILE A 128 7.65 14.94 -6.41
C ILE A 128 7.30 15.65 -7.73
N ASN A 129 7.41 16.98 -7.76
CA ASN A 129 7.27 17.74 -8.99
C ASN A 129 8.28 17.31 -10.07
N ASP A 130 9.57 17.14 -9.73
CA ASP A 130 10.55 16.60 -10.68
C ASP A 130 10.11 15.24 -11.25
N LEU A 131 9.62 14.32 -10.40
CA LEU A 131 9.16 13.00 -10.83
C LEU A 131 7.88 13.03 -11.68
N MET A 132 6.99 14.00 -11.46
CA MET A 132 5.74 14.14 -12.22
C MET A 132 5.95 14.75 -13.61
N PHE A 133 6.86 15.74 -13.70
CA PHE A 133 7.08 16.49 -14.94
C PHE A 133 8.24 15.95 -15.78
N ASN A 134 9.14 15.16 -15.21
CA ASN A 134 10.28 14.58 -15.92
C ASN A 134 10.22 13.06 -15.99
N THR A 135 10.73 12.50 -17.08
CA THR A 135 10.86 11.06 -17.25
C THR A 135 12.17 10.54 -16.65
N LEU A 136 12.14 9.35 -16.07
CA LEU A 136 13.33 8.59 -15.72
C LEU A 136 13.80 7.74 -16.91
N ARG A 137 15.12 7.59 -17.04
CA ARG A 137 15.76 6.72 -18.03
C ARG A 137 16.49 5.61 -17.30
N HIS A 138 16.07 4.36 -17.53
CA HIS A 138 16.72 3.19 -16.98
C HIS A 138 17.54 2.49 -18.05
N ARG A 139 18.76 2.05 -17.74
CA ARG A 139 19.70 1.49 -18.73
C ARG A 139 19.18 0.23 -19.44
N GLU A 140 18.35 -0.56 -18.75
CA GLU A 140 17.76 -1.81 -19.28
C GLU A 140 16.37 -1.58 -19.91
N ILE A 141 15.80 -0.37 -19.83
CA ILE A 141 14.48 -0.05 -20.37
C ILE A 141 14.59 1.01 -21.46
N LYS A 142 14.20 0.66 -22.68
CA LYS A 142 14.24 1.60 -23.82
C LYS A 142 13.19 2.71 -23.70
N ALA A 143 12.03 2.42 -23.12
CA ALA A 143 10.95 3.40 -22.96
C ALA A 143 11.22 4.38 -21.80
N PRO A 144 10.82 5.67 -21.91
CA PRO A 144 10.81 6.58 -20.77
C PRO A 144 9.88 6.06 -19.68
N ILE A 145 10.30 6.18 -18.42
CA ILE A 145 9.43 5.91 -17.27
C ILE A 145 8.90 7.26 -16.77
N LYS A 146 7.60 7.50 -16.89
CA LYS A 146 6.95 8.69 -16.31
C LYS A 146 6.21 8.27 -15.07
N LEU A 147 6.72 8.51 -13.86
CA LEU A 147 6.12 7.92 -12.66
C LEU A 147 4.74 8.52 -12.35
N SER A 148 3.79 7.63 -12.05
CA SER A 148 2.50 7.98 -11.46
C SER A 148 2.62 7.99 -9.95
N ILE A 149 2.13 9.05 -9.30
CA ILE A 149 2.12 9.15 -7.83
C ILE A 149 0.78 8.67 -7.31
N ASN A 150 0.78 7.61 -6.50
CA ASN A 150 -0.43 7.14 -5.82
C ASN A 150 -0.66 7.95 -4.52
N TYR A 151 -1.28 9.12 -4.67
CA TYR A 151 -1.57 10.02 -3.54
C TYR A 151 -2.43 9.37 -2.46
N GLU A 152 -3.43 8.57 -2.84
CA GLU A 152 -4.38 7.95 -1.89
C GLU A 152 -3.70 6.85 -1.06
N GLY A 153 -2.89 6.01 -1.72
CA GLY A 153 -2.08 4.99 -1.02
C GLY A 153 -1.00 5.61 -0.14
N LEU A 154 -0.37 6.71 -0.56
CA LEU A 154 0.53 7.48 0.31
C LEU A 154 -0.25 8.03 1.52
N ALA A 155 -1.39 8.68 1.32
CA ALA A 155 -2.18 9.23 2.42
C ALA A 155 -2.52 8.16 3.47
N GLN A 156 -2.92 6.96 3.03
CA GLN A 156 -3.18 5.81 3.89
C GLN A 156 -1.96 5.39 4.72
N HIS A 157 -0.80 5.21 4.08
CA HIS A 157 0.44 4.80 4.76
C HIS A 157 0.99 5.84 5.75
N TYR A 158 0.49 7.08 5.70
CA TYR A 158 0.81 8.15 6.65
C TYR A 158 -0.35 8.47 7.61
N GLY A 159 -1.37 7.61 7.68
CA GLY A 159 -2.40 7.64 8.72
C GLY A 159 -3.67 8.42 8.38
N ILE A 160 -3.80 8.95 7.16
CA ILE A 160 -5.06 9.56 6.71
C ILE A 160 -6.05 8.42 6.40
N SER A 161 -7.28 8.55 6.87
CA SER A 161 -8.31 7.53 6.61
C SER A 161 -8.75 7.54 5.14
N THR A 162 -8.78 6.37 4.51
CA THR A 162 -9.16 6.20 3.09
C THR A 162 -10.08 5.00 2.92
N ASN A 163 -10.62 4.83 1.70
CA ASN A 163 -11.42 3.66 1.33
C ASN A 163 -10.59 2.47 0.82
N LEU A 164 -9.28 2.50 1.06
CA LEU A 164 -8.35 1.45 0.68
C LEU A 164 -8.18 0.44 1.83
N LEU A 165 -7.94 -0.83 1.52
CA LEU A 165 -7.39 -1.81 2.44
C LEU A 165 -5.97 -2.19 2.04
N ASP A 166 -5.05 -2.15 3.00
CA ASP A 166 -3.66 -2.52 2.79
C ASP A 166 -3.50 -4.03 2.60
N PHE A 167 -2.83 -4.38 1.52
CA PHE A 167 -2.32 -5.71 1.22
C PHE A 167 -0.84 -5.61 0.85
N THR A 168 -0.15 -6.74 0.88
CA THR A 168 1.24 -6.86 0.43
C THR A 168 1.41 -8.15 -0.36
N ASN A 169 2.31 -8.19 -1.33
CA ASN A 169 2.70 -9.47 -1.94
C ASN A 169 3.90 -10.12 -1.23
N ASP A 170 4.32 -9.58 -0.08
CA ASP A 170 5.32 -10.18 0.80
C ASP A 170 4.69 -10.79 2.05
N LYS A 171 4.65 -12.12 2.09
CA LYS A 171 4.12 -12.88 3.23
C LYS A 171 4.79 -12.55 4.57
N TRP A 172 6.07 -12.14 4.57
CA TRP A 172 6.78 -11.78 5.79
C TRP A 172 6.38 -10.42 6.33
N THR A 173 6.09 -9.47 5.43
CA THR A 173 5.49 -8.17 5.79
C THR A 173 4.08 -8.39 6.35
N SER A 174 3.28 -9.26 5.73
CA SER A 174 1.95 -9.62 6.25
C SER A 174 2.05 -10.29 7.64
N ALA A 175 3.00 -11.20 7.84
CA ALA A 175 3.23 -11.86 9.12
C ALA A 175 3.63 -10.86 10.22
N PHE A 176 4.38 -9.81 9.90
CA PHE A 176 4.69 -8.73 10.84
C PHE A 176 3.42 -8.08 11.38
N PHE A 177 2.50 -7.67 10.51
CA PHE A 177 1.22 -7.10 10.93
C PHE A 177 0.32 -8.11 11.66
N ALA A 178 0.42 -9.40 11.32
CA ALA A 178 -0.30 -10.46 12.00
C ALA A 178 0.18 -10.67 13.45
N THR A 179 1.44 -10.39 13.76
CA THR A 179 2.09 -10.80 15.03
C THR A 179 2.48 -9.64 15.92
N THR A 180 2.07 -8.43 15.56
CA THR A 180 2.42 -7.21 16.30
C THR A 180 1.17 -6.42 16.67
N SER A 181 1.30 -5.65 17.74
CA SER A 181 0.39 -4.59 18.14
C SER A 181 1.03 -3.24 17.82
N TYR A 182 0.20 -2.25 17.51
CA TYR A 182 0.65 -0.88 17.27
C TYR A 182 0.15 0.02 18.39
N ASP A 183 1.09 0.71 19.03
CA ASP A 183 0.81 1.79 19.98
C ASP A 183 0.81 3.12 19.23
N ALA A 184 -0.38 3.66 18.98
CA ALA A 184 -0.56 4.93 18.28
C ALA A 184 -0.08 6.16 19.08
N VAL A 185 0.03 6.05 20.41
CA VAL A 185 0.50 7.15 21.27
C VAL A 185 2.00 7.32 21.12
N ASN A 186 2.73 6.21 21.19
CA ASN A 186 4.19 6.21 21.11
C ASN A 186 4.72 5.98 19.70
N ASP A 187 3.85 5.65 18.73
CA ASP A 187 4.18 5.34 17.34
C ASP A 187 5.14 4.12 17.22
N ILE A 188 4.86 3.06 17.99
CA ILE A 188 5.73 1.89 18.13
C ILE A 188 4.97 0.59 17.90
N TYR A 189 5.61 -0.36 17.23
CA TYR A 189 5.15 -1.75 17.15
C TYR A 189 5.79 -2.62 18.23
N SER A 190 5.02 -3.54 18.80
CA SER A 190 5.50 -4.55 19.75
C SER A 190 4.99 -5.94 19.37
N PRO A 191 5.80 -7.01 19.51
CA PRO A 191 5.36 -8.37 19.26
C PRO A 191 4.26 -8.77 20.26
N ILE A 192 3.30 -9.56 19.78
CA ILE A 192 2.20 -10.10 20.58
C ILE A 192 2.53 -11.51 21.04
N ASP A 193 2.17 -11.85 22.28
CA ASP A 193 2.18 -13.21 22.79
C ASP A 193 0.78 -13.76 23.10
N GLU A 194 0.72 -15.05 23.43
CA GLU A 194 -0.49 -15.83 23.65
C GLU A 194 -1.32 -15.34 24.85
N SER A 195 -0.71 -14.57 25.77
CA SER A 195 -1.41 -14.00 26.92
C SER A 195 -2.20 -12.74 26.56
N GLN A 196 -1.79 -12.04 25.49
CA GLN A 196 -2.42 -10.80 25.04
C GLN A 196 -3.54 -11.05 24.05
N GLN A 197 -3.38 -12.03 23.15
CA GLN A 197 -4.38 -12.41 22.16
C GLN A 197 -4.34 -13.92 21.94
N LEU A 198 -5.53 -14.54 21.85
CA LEU A 198 -5.66 -15.98 21.65
C LEU A 198 -5.26 -16.40 20.22
N TYR A 199 -5.65 -15.60 19.23
CA TYR A 199 -5.46 -15.89 17.82
C TYR A 199 -5.36 -14.62 16.98
N GLY A 200 -4.74 -14.75 15.81
CA GLY A 200 -4.81 -13.77 14.73
C GLY A 200 -5.45 -14.35 13.49
N VAL A 201 -5.52 -13.55 12.43
CA VAL A 201 -6.02 -13.96 11.11
C VAL A 201 -5.06 -13.54 10.01
N PHE A 202 -4.81 -14.45 9.08
CA PHE A 202 -4.02 -14.23 7.88
C PHE A 202 -4.90 -14.39 6.65
N TYR A 203 -5.04 -13.32 5.89
CA TYR A 203 -5.84 -13.26 4.67
C TYR A 203 -4.96 -13.50 3.44
N ILE A 204 -5.47 -14.30 2.51
CA ILE A 204 -4.90 -14.53 1.18
C ILE A 204 -5.96 -14.11 0.17
N TYR A 205 -5.66 -13.06 -0.60
CA TYR A 205 -6.45 -12.59 -1.72
C TYR A 205 -5.84 -13.12 -3.01
N THR A 206 -6.65 -13.74 -3.86
CA THR A 206 -6.22 -14.16 -5.21
C THR A 206 -6.86 -13.27 -6.26
N ASP A 207 -6.06 -12.75 -7.16
CA ASP A 207 -6.56 -12.00 -8.32
C ASP A 207 -7.08 -12.98 -9.37
N ASP A 208 -8.39 -13.22 -9.36
CA ASP A 208 -9.07 -14.08 -10.33
C ASP A 208 -10.09 -13.24 -11.11
N SER A 209 -9.84 -13.09 -12.40
CA SER A 209 -10.63 -12.28 -13.32
C SER A 209 -12.12 -12.61 -13.35
N GLU A 210 -12.49 -13.87 -13.10
CA GLU A 210 -13.88 -14.32 -13.15
C GLU A 210 -14.63 -14.05 -11.83
N LEU A 211 -13.89 -13.84 -10.74
CA LEU A 211 -14.44 -13.70 -9.38
C LEU A 211 -14.36 -12.26 -8.83
N ASN A 212 -13.60 -11.39 -9.48
CA ASN A 212 -13.17 -10.11 -8.88
C ASN A 212 -14.05 -8.92 -9.30
N SER A 213 -14.87 -8.46 -8.36
CA SER A 213 -15.53 -7.14 -8.44
C SER A 213 -14.65 -5.98 -7.95
N TYR A 214 -13.53 -6.30 -7.29
CA TYR A 214 -12.57 -5.33 -6.76
C TYR A 214 -11.20 -5.60 -7.37
N LYS A 215 -10.47 -4.54 -7.72
CA LYS A 215 -9.15 -4.62 -8.34
C LYS A 215 -8.07 -4.33 -7.30
N MET A 216 -7.03 -5.16 -7.26
CA MET A 216 -5.84 -4.88 -6.47
C MET A 216 -4.94 -3.89 -7.21
N GLU A 217 -4.59 -2.79 -6.57
CA GLU A 217 -3.76 -1.74 -7.17
C GLU A 217 -2.40 -1.63 -6.46
N PRO A 218 -1.28 -1.64 -7.20
CA PRO A 218 0.00 -1.33 -6.59
C PRO A 218 0.02 0.13 -6.13
N ILE A 219 0.36 0.36 -4.86
CA ILE A 219 0.67 1.72 -4.37
C ILE A 219 2.02 2.17 -4.95
N GLY A 220 2.89 1.19 -5.19
CA GLY A 220 4.14 1.31 -5.94
C GLY A 220 5.26 2.01 -5.17
N LEU A 221 6.48 1.92 -5.72
CA LEU A 221 7.62 2.66 -5.22
C LEU A 221 7.49 4.15 -5.59
N ASN A 222 7.55 5.00 -4.58
CA ASN A 222 7.55 6.45 -4.70
C ASN A 222 8.81 7.03 -4.01
N PHE A 223 9.07 8.34 -4.16
CA PHE A 223 10.14 9.02 -3.41
C PHE A 223 10.00 8.78 -1.90
N PHE A 224 8.78 8.93 -1.38
CA PHE A 224 8.40 8.51 -0.04
C PHE A 224 8.17 6.99 -0.02
N ASN A 225 9.15 6.25 0.51
CA ASN A 225 9.28 4.81 0.29
C ASN A 225 8.56 3.92 1.33
N ARG A 226 7.67 4.45 2.19
CA ARG A 226 6.90 3.58 3.11
C ARG A 226 6.10 2.49 2.37
N PRO A 227 5.36 2.79 1.29
CA PRO A 227 4.63 1.75 0.57
C PRO A 227 5.55 0.74 -0.14
N GLY A 228 6.67 1.22 -0.71
CA GLY A 228 7.65 0.34 -1.36
C GLY A 228 8.35 -0.60 -0.37
N ALA A 229 8.72 -0.09 0.81
CA ALA A 229 9.29 -0.88 1.89
C ALA A 229 8.37 -2.00 2.41
N GLN A 230 7.05 -1.82 2.27
CA GLN A 230 6.02 -2.79 2.64
C GLN A 230 5.54 -3.67 1.48
N ASN A 231 6.09 -3.49 0.27
CA ASN A 231 5.57 -4.08 -0.97
C ASN A 231 4.05 -3.87 -1.12
N GLY A 232 3.60 -2.63 -0.87
CA GLY A 232 2.21 -2.27 -0.64
C GLY A 232 1.32 -2.32 -1.89
N PHE A 233 0.15 -2.92 -1.69
CA PHE A 233 -0.98 -2.92 -2.60
C PHE A 233 -2.22 -2.43 -1.85
N ALA A 234 -3.13 -1.80 -2.59
CA ALA A 234 -4.39 -1.32 -2.07
C ALA A 234 -5.55 -2.05 -2.75
N LEU A 235 -6.48 -2.55 -1.94
CA LEU A 235 -7.79 -2.96 -2.41
C LEU A 235 -8.77 -1.81 -2.16
N LYS A 236 -9.21 -1.13 -3.23
CA LYS A 236 -10.18 -0.04 -3.13
C LYS A 236 -11.58 -0.60 -2.94
N MET A 237 -12.20 -0.34 -1.79
CA MET A 237 -13.48 -0.94 -1.44
C MET A 237 -14.62 0.08 -1.47
N SER A 238 -15.82 -0.40 -1.77
CA SER A 238 -17.03 0.41 -1.66
C SER A 238 -17.47 0.52 -0.19
N HIS A 239 -18.32 1.50 0.09
CA HIS A 239 -18.82 1.82 1.43
C HIS A 239 -19.39 0.62 2.21
N ASN A 240 -20.14 -0.25 1.53
CA ASN A 240 -20.84 -1.38 2.14
C ASN A 240 -20.08 -2.70 2.02
N ALA A 241 -18.89 -2.69 1.41
CA ALA A 241 -18.10 -3.89 1.22
C ALA A 241 -17.44 -4.35 2.51
N ASP A 242 -17.31 -5.66 2.66
CA ASP A 242 -16.61 -6.29 3.79
C ASP A 242 -15.66 -7.35 3.26
N LEU A 243 -14.39 -7.27 3.64
CA LEU A 243 -13.36 -8.21 3.20
C LEU A 243 -13.73 -9.65 3.58
N ASN A 244 -14.34 -9.85 4.75
CA ASN A 244 -14.73 -11.17 5.24
C ASN A 244 -15.84 -11.83 4.39
N SER A 245 -16.53 -11.06 3.55
CA SER A 245 -17.62 -11.55 2.68
C SER A 245 -17.16 -11.83 1.23
N MET A 246 -15.92 -11.50 0.89
CA MET A 246 -15.42 -11.62 -0.47
C MET A 246 -15.04 -13.06 -0.82
N ARG A 247 -15.52 -13.55 -1.98
CA ARG A 247 -15.32 -14.95 -2.42
C ARG A 247 -13.87 -15.31 -2.76
N ASN A 248 -13.11 -14.33 -3.19
CA ASN A 248 -11.69 -14.46 -3.58
C ASN A 248 -10.72 -14.24 -2.41
N VAL A 249 -11.26 -14.09 -1.19
CA VAL A 249 -10.48 -13.95 0.03
C VAL A 249 -10.58 -15.24 0.85
N LYS A 250 -9.42 -15.83 1.11
CA LYS A 250 -9.28 -16.89 2.09
C LYS A 250 -8.79 -16.30 3.42
N LYS A 251 -9.39 -16.72 4.53
CA LYS A 251 -8.92 -16.41 5.89
C LYS A 251 -8.36 -17.66 6.54
N ILE A 252 -7.21 -17.54 7.18
CA ILE A 252 -6.57 -18.60 7.96
C ILE A 252 -6.34 -18.06 9.36
N PHE A 253 -7.05 -18.60 10.34
CA PHE A 253 -6.82 -18.33 11.74
C PHE A 253 -5.56 -19.06 12.22
N PHE A 254 -4.83 -18.44 13.13
CA PHE A 254 -3.60 -19.00 13.68
C PHE A 254 -3.51 -18.69 15.18
N ARG A 255 -2.87 -19.58 15.93
CA ARG A 255 -2.53 -19.31 17.33
C ARG A 255 -1.32 -18.39 17.41
N HIS A 256 -1.37 -17.40 18.29
CA HIS A 256 -0.16 -16.64 18.60
C HIS A 256 0.90 -17.57 19.20
N ASP A 257 2.15 -17.20 19.02
CA ASP A 257 3.31 -17.93 19.55
C ASP A 257 4.42 -16.93 19.83
N LYS A 258 4.85 -16.83 21.09
CA LYS A 258 5.81 -15.80 21.51
C LYS A 258 7.11 -15.82 20.72
N ASN A 259 7.64 -17.01 20.44
CA ASN A 259 8.91 -17.16 19.72
C ASN A 259 8.75 -16.79 18.25
N ALA A 260 7.63 -17.20 17.63
CA ALA A 260 7.30 -16.81 16.28
C ALA A 260 7.17 -15.28 16.13
N SER A 261 6.38 -14.63 17.00
CA SER A 261 6.19 -13.18 16.99
C SER A 261 7.51 -12.43 17.17
N GLN A 262 8.35 -12.85 18.12
CA GLN A 262 9.66 -12.23 18.34
C GLN A 262 10.59 -12.40 17.14
N THR A 263 10.57 -13.56 16.48
CA THR A 263 11.38 -13.85 15.29
C THR A 263 10.97 -12.94 14.14
N ILE A 264 9.68 -12.87 13.83
CA ILE A 264 9.14 -12.01 12.77
C ILE A 264 9.42 -10.52 13.05
N PHE A 265 9.24 -10.08 14.30
CA PHE A 265 9.53 -8.72 14.72
C PHE A 265 11.01 -8.36 14.52
N SER A 266 11.91 -9.26 14.89
CA SER A 266 13.36 -9.08 14.73
C SER A 266 13.80 -9.10 13.26
N MET A 267 13.24 -10.00 12.43
CA MET A 267 13.50 -10.06 10.99
C MET A 267 13.15 -8.76 10.25
N ASN A 268 12.16 -8.01 10.75
CA ASN A 268 11.75 -6.72 10.22
C ASN A 268 12.41 -5.52 10.92
N GLN A 269 13.52 -5.76 11.64
CA GLN A 269 14.25 -4.74 12.39
C GLN A 269 13.34 -3.94 13.33
N GLN A 270 12.42 -4.63 14.03
CA GLN A 270 11.50 -4.01 14.98
C GLN A 270 10.59 -2.96 14.32
N GLY A 271 10.24 -3.18 13.04
CA GLY A 271 9.41 -2.27 12.24
C GLY A 271 10.19 -1.19 11.47
N LYS A 272 11.46 -0.92 11.81
CA LYS A 272 12.28 0.12 11.15
C LYS A 272 12.49 -0.14 9.65
N LYS A 273 12.40 -1.40 9.21
CA LYS A 273 12.46 -1.77 7.80
C LYS A 273 11.20 -1.33 7.02
N LEU A 274 10.05 -1.30 7.69
CA LEU A 274 8.72 -1.09 7.07
C LEU A 274 8.21 0.35 7.26
N PHE A 275 8.66 1.02 8.31
CA PHE A 275 8.28 2.39 8.68
C PHE A 275 9.51 3.28 8.68
N LEU A 276 9.92 3.67 7.48
CA LEU A 276 11.03 4.59 7.30
C LEU A 276 10.68 5.97 7.88
N ASP A 277 11.68 6.62 8.46
CA ASP A 277 11.58 8.01 8.90
C ASP A 277 11.83 8.95 7.72
N ASP A 278 11.00 9.98 7.59
CA ASP A 278 11.03 10.93 6.48
C ASP A 278 10.28 12.24 6.81
N SER A 279 10.47 13.24 5.96
CA SER A 279 9.96 14.60 6.14
C SER A 279 8.43 14.73 6.05
N LEU A 280 7.70 13.68 5.64
CA LEU A 280 6.26 13.72 5.45
C LEU A 280 5.49 13.38 6.74
N ILE A 281 6.09 12.64 7.67
CA ILE A 281 5.45 12.14 8.90
C ILE A 281 4.90 13.28 9.75
N GLY A 282 5.77 14.20 10.17
CA GLY A 282 5.38 15.31 11.04
C GLY A 282 4.34 16.21 10.40
N LYS A 283 4.50 16.50 9.10
CA LYS A 283 3.57 17.33 8.33
C LYS A 283 2.20 16.67 8.19
N THR A 284 2.16 15.35 7.97
CA THR A 284 0.88 14.62 7.88
C THR A 284 0.18 14.54 9.24
N LYS A 285 0.92 14.32 10.33
CA LYS A 285 0.36 14.40 11.70
C LYS A 285 -0.28 15.76 11.97
N SER A 286 0.35 16.85 11.55
CA SER A 286 -0.23 18.20 11.64
C SER A 286 -1.47 18.40 10.78
N ILE A 287 -1.58 17.75 9.62
CA ILE A 287 -2.81 17.78 8.81
C ILE A 287 -3.94 17.03 9.51
N ILE A 288 -3.66 15.84 10.04
CA ILE A 288 -4.66 14.97 10.68
C ILE A 288 -5.26 15.62 11.93
N SER A 289 -4.43 16.31 12.73
CA SER A 289 -4.87 16.95 13.97
C SER A 289 -5.57 18.30 13.79
N ASN A 290 -5.57 18.88 12.57
CA ASN A 290 -6.11 20.21 12.34
C ASN A 290 -7.62 20.20 12.00
N ARG A 291 -8.23 21.37 12.16
CA ARG A 291 -9.60 21.71 11.72
C ARG A 291 -9.63 22.92 10.79
N VAL A 292 -8.48 23.56 10.57
CA VAL A 292 -8.28 24.60 9.57
C VAL A 292 -7.77 23.95 8.29
N PHE A 293 -8.36 24.26 7.13
CA PHE A 293 -7.90 23.76 5.82
C PHE A 293 -7.76 24.88 4.80
N SER A 294 -6.93 24.69 3.79
CA SER A 294 -6.77 25.69 2.73
C SER A 294 -8.06 25.84 1.91
N LEU A 295 -8.32 27.06 1.42
CA LEU A 295 -9.42 27.32 0.48
C LEU A 295 -9.35 26.38 -0.74
N THR A 296 -8.15 26.09 -1.25
CA THR A 296 -7.95 25.16 -2.36
C THR A 296 -8.38 23.73 -1.99
N ALA A 297 -8.04 23.24 -0.80
CA ALA A 297 -8.47 21.91 -0.35
C ALA A 297 -9.99 21.85 -0.17
N LEU A 298 -10.60 22.90 0.38
CA LEU A 298 -12.06 23.01 0.54
C LEU A 298 -12.78 22.96 -0.81
N ILE A 299 -12.31 23.74 -1.79
CA ILE A 299 -12.87 23.78 -3.15
C ILE A 299 -12.74 22.41 -3.82
N ARG A 300 -11.56 21.77 -3.75
CA ARG A 300 -11.33 20.42 -4.32
C ARG A 300 -12.19 19.36 -3.62
N CYS A 301 -12.31 19.43 -2.30
CA CYS A 301 -13.11 18.49 -1.53
C CYS A 301 -14.59 18.58 -1.91
N LYS A 302 -15.13 19.81 -2.00
CA LYS A 302 -16.50 20.03 -2.46
C LYS A 302 -16.71 19.48 -3.86
N SER A 303 -15.86 19.83 -4.82
CA SER A 303 -16.04 19.43 -6.22
C SER A 303 -15.97 17.92 -6.43
N ILE A 304 -15.15 17.21 -5.65
CA ILE A 304 -14.94 15.76 -5.80
C ILE A 304 -16.00 14.95 -5.02
N TYR A 305 -16.26 15.32 -3.76
CA TYR A 305 -17.03 14.46 -2.84
C TYR A 305 -18.41 14.99 -2.48
N TYR A 306 -18.64 16.30 -2.65
CA TYR A 306 -19.87 16.99 -2.23
C TYR A 306 -20.43 17.88 -3.35
N SER A 307 -20.24 17.47 -4.61
CA SER A 307 -20.61 18.26 -5.79
C SER A 307 -22.11 18.54 -5.90
N VAL A 308 -22.93 17.69 -5.28
CA VAL A 308 -24.39 17.82 -5.20
C VAL A 308 -24.85 18.92 -4.24
N LEU A 309 -24.00 19.34 -3.28
CA LEU A 309 -24.33 20.40 -2.35
C LEU A 309 -24.11 21.77 -3.00
N SER A 310 -25.04 22.70 -2.77
CA SER A 310 -24.82 24.12 -3.02
C SER A 310 -23.68 24.65 -2.15
N ASP A 311 -23.12 25.80 -2.52
CA ASP A 311 -22.07 26.45 -1.71
C ASP A 311 -22.58 26.78 -0.30
N GLY A 312 -23.85 27.21 -0.18
CA GLY A 312 -24.48 27.49 1.11
C GLY A 312 -24.59 26.24 2.01
N GLU A 313 -25.03 25.11 1.46
CA GLU A 313 -25.13 23.84 2.18
C GLU A 313 -23.76 23.32 2.60
N PHE A 314 -22.76 23.40 1.72
CA PHE A 314 -21.39 22.99 2.08
C PHE A 314 -20.82 23.87 3.19
N GLN A 315 -21.05 25.19 3.15
CA GLN A 315 -20.64 26.09 4.24
C GLN A 315 -21.35 25.79 5.56
N GLN A 316 -22.63 25.39 5.54
CA GLN A 316 -23.33 24.92 6.73
C GLN A 316 -22.73 23.63 7.28
N LEU A 317 -22.35 22.70 6.40
CA LEU A 317 -21.68 21.46 6.77
C LEU A 317 -20.32 21.71 7.44
N LEU A 318 -19.50 22.63 6.90
CA LEU A 318 -18.24 23.02 7.51
C LEU A 318 -18.45 23.64 8.90
N LYS A 319 -19.43 24.55 9.04
CA LYS A 319 -19.79 25.16 10.33
C LYS A 319 -20.26 24.13 11.36
N LYS A 320 -21.10 23.16 10.93
CA LYS A 320 -21.61 22.08 11.77
C LYS A 320 -20.47 21.31 12.46
N TYR A 321 -19.37 21.11 11.75
CA TYR A 321 -18.20 20.36 12.23
C TYR A 321 -17.01 21.26 12.61
N GLN A 322 -17.24 22.56 12.81
CA GLN A 322 -16.24 23.52 13.27
C GLN A 322 -14.97 23.53 12.38
N ILE A 323 -15.18 23.42 11.07
CA ILE A 323 -14.10 23.46 10.08
C ILE A 323 -13.90 24.89 9.62
N GLU A 324 -12.66 25.36 9.74
CA GLU A 324 -12.24 26.71 9.38
C GLU A 324 -11.47 26.72 8.05
N SER A 325 -11.53 27.85 7.35
CA SER A 325 -10.79 28.05 6.11
C SER A 325 -9.60 28.98 6.30
N SER A 326 -8.47 28.65 5.68
CA SER A 326 -7.27 29.50 5.60
C SER A 326 -6.94 29.81 4.14
N THR A 327 -6.35 30.98 3.89
CA THR A 327 -5.82 31.34 2.57
C THR A 327 -4.54 30.59 2.20
N SER A 328 -3.90 29.95 3.18
CA SER A 328 -2.65 29.21 2.99
C SER A 328 -2.77 27.77 3.52
N PRO A 329 -2.04 26.81 2.92
CA PRO A 329 -1.99 25.44 3.43
C PRO A 329 -1.53 25.34 4.89
N VAL A 330 -2.05 24.33 5.59
CA VAL A 330 -1.75 24.04 7.01
C VAL A 330 -0.26 23.80 7.22
N VAL A 331 0.35 23.11 6.27
CA VAL A 331 1.77 22.80 6.23
C VAL A 331 2.27 23.02 4.81
N LEU A 332 3.51 23.49 4.71
CA LEU A 332 4.18 23.76 3.45
C LEU A 332 5.58 23.13 3.48
N PHE A 333 6.11 22.86 2.29
CA PHE A 333 7.52 22.52 2.08
C PHE A 333 8.38 23.76 1.75
N PHE A 334 7.75 24.90 1.47
CA PHE A 334 8.46 26.12 1.08
C PHE A 334 9.35 26.64 2.22
N ASN A 335 10.60 26.99 1.90
CA ASN A 335 11.65 27.43 2.84
C ASN A 335 12.00 26.43 3.96
N ASP A 336 11.61 25.16 3.84
CA ASP A 336 12.02 24.12 4.77
C ASP A 336 13.47 23.67 4.46
N PRO A 337 14.45 23.90 5.35
CA PRO A 337 15.84 23.55 5.10
C PRO A 337 16.04 22.06 4.78
N ILE A 338 15.24 21.19 5.40
CA ILE A 338 15.30 19.73 5.20
C ILE A 338 14.95 19.41 3.75
N ILE A 339 13.88 20.02 3.23
CA ILE A 339 13.43 19.79 1.85
C ILE A 339 14.41 20.37 0.83
N MET A 340 15.02 21.51 1.14
CA MET A 340 16.06 22.08 0.29
C MET A 340 17.28 21.16 0.20
N ASP A 341 17.65 20.51 1.31
CA ASP A 341 18.74 19.54 1.32
C ASP A 341 18.37 18.21 0.65
N GLU A 342 17.12 17.74 0.80
CA GLU A 342 16.58 16.61 0.03
C GLU A 342 16.62 16.87 -1.48
N LEU A 343 16.24 18.07 -1.92
CA LEU A 343 16.31 18.47 -3.33
C LEU A 343 17.75 18.51 -3.83
N LYS A 344 18.68 19.12 -3.08
CA LYS A 344 20.11 19.13 -3.44
C LYS A 344 20.66 17.71 -3.54
N TYR A 345 20.31 16.84 -2.59
CA TYR A 345 20.70 15.43 -2.63
C TYR A 345 20.14 14.73 -3.87
N TRP A 346 18.84 14.92 -4.15
CA TRP A 346 18.16 14.36 -5.31
C TRP A 346 18.85 14.74 -6.62
N GLN A 347 19.16 16.03 -6.79
CA GLN A 347 19.85 16.58 -7.96
C GLN A 347 21.30 16.09 -8.08
N ARG A 348 22.03 15.96 -6.96
CA ARG A 348 23.44 15.54 -6.96
C ARG A 348 23.62 14.06 -7.26
N GLU A 349 22.83 13.20 -6.62
CA GLU A 349 23.03 11.74 -6.69
C GLU A 349 21.78 10.91 -6.41
N GLY A 350 20.79 11.45 -5.68
CA GLY A 350 19.60 10.71 -5.25
C GLY A 350 18.80 10.16 -6.42
N ARG A 351 18.60 10.95 -7.48
CA ARG A 351 17.91 10.50 -8.70
C ARG A 351 18.61 9.31 -9.36
N ARG A 352 19.95 9.37 -9.48
CA ARG A 352 20.76 8.29 -10.06
C ARG A 352 20.67 7.03 -9.19
N LYS A 353 20.84 7.18 -7.87
CA LYS A 353 20.74 6.06 -6.90
C LYS A 353 19.36 5.42 -6.91
N TYR A 354 18.31 6.22 -6.99
CA TYR A 354 16.93 5.72 -7.11
C TYR A 354 16.79 4.84 -8.35
N ILE A 355 17.19 5.34 -9.53
CA ILE A 355 17.12 4.57 -10.78
C ILE A 355 17.97 3.29 -10.70
N GLU A 356 19.19 3.36 -10.19
CA GLU A 356 20.10 2.20 -10.06
C GLU A 356 19.61 1.15 -9.07
N SER A 357 18.77 1.55 -8.10
CA SER A 357 18.15 0.61 -7.17
C SER A 357 17.02 -0.20 -7.78
N LEU A 358 16.49 0.23 -8.94
CA LEU A 358 15.43 -0.49 -9.64
C LEU A 358 16.03 -1.67 -10.38
N TYR A 359 15.68 -2.88 -9.96
CA TYR A 359 15.79 -4.05 -10.83
C TYR A 359 14.48 -4.14 -11.60
N VAL A 360 14.53 -3.90 -12.91
CA VAL A 360 13.33 -3.85 -13.74
C VAL A 360 13.33 -4.96 -14.78
N LEU A 361 12.28 -5.77 -14.73
CA LEU A 361 11.95 -6.73 -15.79
C LEU A 361 11.17 -6.06 -16.92
N PRO A 362 11.11 -6.66 -18.14
CA PRO A 362 10.59 -6.03 -19.35
C PRO A 362 9.29 -5.25 -19.12
N VAL A 363 9.11 -4.14 -19.83
CA VAL A 363 7.93 -3.28 -19.72
C VAL A 363 6.70 -4.08 -20.13
N TYR A 364 5.62 -4.02 -19.36
CA TYR A 364 4.34 -4.60 -19.75
C TYR A 364 3.30 -3.50 -19.97
N ARG A 365 2.52 -3.62 -21.04
CA ARG A 365 1.26 -2.89 -21.20
C ARG A 365 0.14 -3.72 -20.57
N HIS A 366 -0.73 -3.06 -19.83
CA HIS A 366 -1.89 -3.71 -19.23
C HIS A 366 -3.06 -3.61 -20.22
N GLU A 367 -3.29 -4.62 -21.07
CA GLU A 367 -4.47 -4.66 -21.95
C GLU A 367 -5.55 -5.56 -21.30
N GLY A 368 -6.63 -4.96 -20.81
CA GLY A 368 -7.71 -5.69 -20.13
C GLY A 368 -7.25 -6.33 -18.82
N MET A 369 -7.04 -7.65 -18.77
CA MET A 369 -6.53 -8.39 -17.60
C MET A 369 -5.20 -9.11 -17.91
N THR A 370 -4.58 -8.79 -19.05
CA THR A 370 -3.43 -9.52 -19.58
C THR A 370 -2.22 -8.61 -19.63
N TRP A 371 -1.08 -9.13 -19.17
CA TRP A 371 0.20 -8.46 -19.17
C TRP A 371 0.92 -8.76 -20.49
N ILE A 372 0.99 -7.78 -21.38
CA ILE A 372 1.65 -7.97 -22.68
C ILE A 372 3.03 -7.32 -22.63
N PRO A 373 4.13 -8.08 -22.86
CA PRO A 373 5.45 -7.49 -23.00
C PRO A 373 5.42 -6.41 -24.08
N VAL A 374 5.88 -5.21 -23.77
CA VAL A 374 6.09 -4.17 -24.77
C VAL A 374 7.30 -4.59 -25.59
N ASP A 375 7.04 -5.11 -26.77
CA ASP A 375 8.09 -5.53 -27.68
C ASP A 375 8.92 -4.32 -28.10
N SER A 376 10.24 -4.53 -28.21
CA SER A 376 11.22 -3.45 -28.43
C SER A 376 11.14 -2.77 -29.81
N THR A 377 10.08 -3.06 -30.58
CA THR A 377 9.82 -2.62 -31.96
C THR A 377 8.65 -1.64 -32.09
N CYS A 378 7.88 -1.34 -31.02
CA CYS A 378 6.92 -0.25 -31.07
C CYS A 378 7.67 1.10 -31.09
N SER A 379 7.94 1.58 -32.30
CA SER A 379 8.23 2.98 -32.56
C SER A 379 7.13 3.83 -31.92
N PHE A 380 7.53 4.66 -30.96
CA PHE A 380 6.73 5.80 -30.53
C PHE A 380 6.65 6.74 -31.74
N GLU A 381 5.65 6.54 -32.60
CA GLU A 381 5.24 7.60 -33.51
C GLU A 381 4.66 8.72 -32.65
N ASN A 382 5.37 9.84 -32.59
CA ASN A 382 4.88 11.07 -31.99
C ASN A 382 3.59 11.48 -32.72
N PRO A 383 2.47 11.75 -32.01
CA PRO A 383 1.39 12.50 -32.60
C PRO A 383 1.90 13.91 -32.92
N SER A 384 1.59 14.36 -34.14
CA SER A 384 1.89 15.69 -34.67
C SER A 384 1.20 16.79 -33.89
#